data_AF-A0A172WRA5-F1
#
_entry.id   AF-A0A172WRA5-F1
#
_cell.length_a   1.000
_cell.length_b   1.000
_cell.length_c   1.000
_cell.angle_alpha   90.00
_cell.angle_beta   90.00
_cell.angle_gamma   90.00
#
_symmetry.space_group_name_H-M   'P 1'
#
loop_
_entity.id
_entity.type
_entity.pdbx_description
1 polymer ?
#
loop_
_entity_poly.entity_id
_entity_poly.type
_entity_poly.pdbx_seq_one_letter_code
_entity_poly.pdbx_strand_id
1 'polypeptide(L)'
;MTPELQAVMVFASAFFQVFLLGLNSKLLRDDKIPAGFVVSWLITLAQFAYIWSVAHSQIDTAPFLLISGLGGSLGITFAQYFYRWYDRKFHRKGAAA
;
A
#
# COMPACT_ATOMS: atom_id res chain seq x y z
N MET A 1 -17.07 16.67 1.25
CA MET A 1 -15.88 16.24 0.48
C MET A 1 -16.27 16.32 -0.98
N THR A 2 -15.45 16.88 -1.87
CA THR A 2 -15.83 16.90 -3.30
C THR A 2 -15.60 15.52 -3.93
N PRO A 3 -16.31 15.15 -5.01
CA PRO A 3 -16.14 13.86 -5.68
C PRO A 3 -14.70 13.61 -6.15
N GLU A 4 -13.98 14.65 -6.56
CA GLU A 4 -12.58 14.56 -7.00
C GLU A 4 -11.66 14.22 -5.83
N LEU A 5 -11.84 14.90 -4.70
CA LEU A 5 -11.08 14.62 -3.49
C LEU A 5 -11.34 13.19 -3.00
N GLN A 6 -12.58 12.73 -3.12
CA GLN A 6 -12.94 11.36 -2.81
C GLN A 6 -12.25 10.33 -3.72
N ALA A 7 -12.25 10.57 -5.04
CA ALA A 7 -11.56 9.71 -5.99
C ALA A 7 -10.06 9.57 -5.62
N VAL A 8 -9.41 10.68 -5.29
CA VAL A 8 -8.01 10.68 -4.83
C VAL A 8 -7.84 9.90 -3.53
N MET A 9 -8.74 10.07 -2.57
CA MET A 9 -8.69 9.34 -1.29
C MET A 9 -8.90 7.83 -1.47
N VAL A 10 -9.86 7.42 -2.28
CA VAL A 10 -10.13 6.01 -2.61
C VAL A 10 -8.91 5.40 -3.30
N PHE A 11 -8.36 6.09 -4.29
CA PHE A 11 -7.15 5.66 -4.99
C PHE A 11 -5.97 5.49 -4.04
N ALA A 12 -5.65 6.53 -3.26
CA ALA A 12 -4.48 6.56 -2.39
C ALA A 12 -4.60 5.53 -1.26
N SER A 13 -5.78 5.43 -0.63
CA SER A 13 -6.00 4.45 0.43
C SER A 13 -5.91 3.01 -0.08
N ALA A 14 -6.51 2.69 -1.23
CA ALA A 14 -6.38 1.39 -1.87
C ALA A 14 -4.92 1.08 -2.27
N PHE A 15 -4.23 2.06 -2.86
CA PHE A 15 -2.83 1.94 -3.22
C PHE A 15 -1.95 1.63 -2.01
N PHE A 16 -2.02 2.44 -0.96
CA PHE A 16 -1.17 2.27 0.22
C PHE A 16 -1.52 1.00 0.98
N GLN A 17 -2.80 0.64 1.10
CA GLN A 17 -3.21 -0.59 1.74
C GLN A 17 -2.56 -1.80 1.08
N VAL A 18 -2.67 -1.93 -0.26
CA VAL A 18 -2.10 -3.06 -1.00
C VAL A 18 -0.58 -2.99 -1.07
N PHE A 19 -0.01 -1.80 -1.29
CA PHE A 19 1.44 -1.59 -1.31
C PHE A 19 2.09 -2.03 -0.01
N LEU A 20 1.57 -1.56 1.12
CA LEU A 20 2.12 -1.86 2.44
C LEU A 20 1.92 -3.33 2.80
N LEU A 21 0.79 -3.94 2.44
CA LEU A 21 0.60 -5.39 2.59
C LEU A 21 1.66 -6.17 1.82
N GLY A 22 1.85 -5.86 0.53
CA GLY A 22 2.86 -6.51 -0.30
C GLY A 22 4.29 -6.30 0.21
N LEU A 23 4.59 -5.12 0.76
CA LEU A 23 5.86 -4.82 1.41
C LEU A 23 6.04 -5.64 2.69
N ASN A 24 5.00 -5.69 3.53
CA ASN A 24 5.05 -6.38 4.82
C ASN A 24 5.23 -7.88 4.65
N SER A 25 4.57 -8.51 3.66
CA SER A 25 4.77 -9.92 3.36
C SER A 25 6.23 -10.28 3.07
N LYS A 26 7.00 -9.36 2.45
CA LYS A 26 8.42 -9.59 2.17
C LYS A 26 9.31 -9.28 3.36
N LEU A 27 9.00 -8.22 4.13
CA LEU A 27 9.73 -7.90 5.35
C LEU A 27 9.64 -9.04 6.38
N LEU A 28 8.45 -9.63 6.54
CA LEU A 28 8.25 -10.76 7.43
C LEU A 28 8.90 -12.05 6.91
N ARG A 29 8.89 -12.26 5.59
CA ARG A 29 9.63 -13.37 4.96
C ARG A 29 11.15 -13.29 5.22
N ASP A 30 11.69 -12.08 5.28
CA ASP A 30 13.12 -11.83 5.52
C ASP A 30 13.44 -11.57 7.01
N ASP A 31 12.56 -12.00 7.93
CA ASP A 31 12.71 -11.88 9.40
C ASP A 31 12.96 -10.45 9.93
N LYS A 32 12.55 -9.43 9.19
CA LYS A 32 12.66 -8.01 9.59
C LYS A 32 11.50 -7.61 10.50
N ILE A 33 11.36 -8.30 11.64
CA ILE A 33 10.24 -8.18 12.58
C ILE A 33 9.96 -6.72 13.02
N PRO A 34 10.96 -5.90 13.42
CA PRO A 34 10.68 -4.52 13.84
C PRO A 34 10.13 -3.66 12.70
N ALA A 35 10.65 -3.83 11.48
CA ALA A 35 10.14 -3.12 10.32
C ALA A 35 8.72 -3.58 9.96
N GLY A 36 8.45 -4.90 10.04
CA GLY A 36 7.12 -5.45 9.82
C GLY A 36 6.08 -4.94 10.82
N PHE A 37 6.47 -4.78 12.10
CA PHE A 37 5.61 -4.17 13.11
C PHE A 37 5.24 -2.73 12.76
N VAL A 38 6.21 -1.90 12.38
CA VAL A 38 5.94 -0.50 11.98
C VAL A 38 5.06 -0.44 10.74
N VAL A 39 5.34 -1.26 9.73
CA VAL A 39 4.52 -1.31 8.51
C VAL A 39 3.09 -1.78 8.81
N SER A 40 2.89 -2.67 9.80
CA SER A 40 1.55 -3.11 10.21
C SER A 40 0.67 -1.96 10.72
N TRP A 41 1.23 -1.01 11.48
CA TRP A 41 0.50 0.20 11.88
C TRP A 41 0.11 1.07 10.69
N LEU A 42 0.99 1.20 9.71
CA LEU A 42 0.69 1.96 8.49
C LEU A 42 -0.40 1.28 7.65
N ILE A 43 -0.43 -0.06 7.63
CA ILE A 43 -1.51 -0.82 7.01
C ILE A 43 -2.84 -0.49 7.71
N THR A 44 -2.88 -0.46 9.04
CA THR A 44 -4.10 -0.11 9.78
C THR A 44 -4.61 1.29 9.42
N LEU A 45 -3.71 2.28 9.31
CA LEU A 45 -4.08 3.64 8.90
C LEU A 45 -4.64 3.68 7.47
N ALA A 46 -3.99 3.00 6.52
CA ALA A 46 -4.45 2.94 5.14
C ALA A 46 -5.81 2.23 5.01
N GLN A 47 -5.98 1.12 5.74
CA GLN A 47 -7.23 0.38 5.78
C GLN A 47 -8.36 1.20 6.42
N PHE A 48 -8.08 1.91 7.51
CA PHE A 48 -9.05 2.82 8.11
C PHE A 48 -9.47 3.92 7.13
N ALA A 49 -8.53 4.55 6.44
CA ALA A 49 -8.83 5.56 5.42
C ALA A 49 -9.68 5.00 4.27
N TYR A 50 -9.42 3.75 3.85
CA TYR A 50 -10.22 3.09 2.82
C TYR A 50 -11.66 2.84 3.30
N ILE A 51 -11.83 2.26 4.50
CA ILE A 51 -13.15 2.02 5.09
C ILE A 51 -13.91 3.34 5.29
N TRP A 52 -13.24 4.37 5.77
CA TRP A 52 -13.83 5.70 5.94
C TRP A 52 -14.29 6.27 4.59
N SER A 53 -13.52 6.07 3.51
CA SER A 53 -13.86 6.49 2.15
C SER A 53 -15.07 5.73 1.60
N VAL A 54 -15.20 4.43 1.90
CA VAL A 54 -16.39 3.63 1.57
C VAL A 54 -17.61 4.16 2.33
N ALA A 55 -17.48 4.37 3.64
CA ALA A 55 -18.59 4.79 4.51
C ALA A 55 -19.14 6.19 4.16
N HIS A 56 -18.30 7.06 3.61
CA HIS A 56 -18.67 8.42 3.22
C HIS A 56 -18.70 8.59 1.68
N SER A 57 -18.94 7.50 0.92
CA SER A 57 -18.98 7.53 -0.55
C SER A 57 -20.06 8.46 -1.09
N GLN A 58 -19.65 9.46 -1.87
CA GLN A 58 -20.51 10.30 -2.71
C GLN A 58 -20.36 9.96 -4.20
N ILE A 59 -19.49 9.00 -4.54
CA ILE A 59 -19.31 8.47 -5.88
C ILE A 59 -20.05 7.13 -6.02
N ASP A 60 -20.55 6.86 -7.23
CA ASP A 60 -21.21 5.60 -7.55
C ASP A 60 -20.28 4.39 -7.38
N THR A 61 -20.88 3.21 -7.19
CA THR A 61 -20.16 1.96 -6.94
C THR A 61 -19.20 1.58 -8.08
N ALA A 62 -19.59 1.81 -9.34
CA ALA A 62 -18.75 1.47 -10.49
C ALA A 62 -17.44 2.28 -10.56
N PRO A 63 -17.45 3.62 -10.54
CA PRO A 63 -16.21 4.39 -10.50
C PRO A 63 -15.40 4.13 -9.22
N PHE A 64 -16.06 3.92 -8.07
CA PHE A 64 -15.38 3.52 -6.84
C PHE A 64 -14.56 2.23 -7.02
N LEU A 65 -15.16 1.20 -7.61
CA LEU A 65 -14.51 -0.08 -7.87
C LEU A 65 -13.33 0.06 -8.84
N LEU A 66 -13.50 0.82 -9.91
CA LEU A 66 -12.43 1.01 -10.91
C LEU A 66 -11.23 1.76 -10.32
N ILE A 67 -11.49 2.84 -9.56
CA ILE A 67 -10.44 3.66 -8.95
C ILE A 67 -9.69 2.87 -7.88
N SER A 68 -10.41 2.18 -6.99
CA SER A 68 -9.81 1.33 -5.96
C SER A 68 -9.04 0.16 -6.57
N GLY A 69 -9.59 -0.49 -7.60
CA GLY A 69 -8.92 -1.57 -8.33
C GLY A 69 -7.64 -1.12 -9.01
N LEU A 70 -7.64 0.06 -9.63
CA LEU A 70 -6.44 0.65 -10.25
C LEU A 70 -5.39 1.03 -9.19
N GLY A 71 -5.83 1.63 -8.08
CA GLY A 71 -4.97 1.95 -6.94
C GLY A 71 -4.30 0.71 -6.36
N GLY A 72 -5.08 -0.34 -6.06
CA GLY A 72 -4.55 -1.61 -5.54
C GLY A 72 -3.58 -2.30 -6.50
N SER A 73 -3.91 -2.36 -7.79
CA SER A 73 -3.06 -2.99 -8.82
C SER A 73 -1.71 -2.28 -8.99
N LEU A 74 -1.71 -0.94 -8.95
CA LEU A 74 -0.47 -0.17 -8.93
C LEU A 74 0.27 -0.37 -7.60
N GLY A 75 -0.44 -0.41 -6.47
CA GLY A 75 0.12 -0.63 -5.14
C GLY A 75 0.95 -1.91 -5.08
N ILE A 76 0.40 -3.04 -5.55
CA ILE A 76 1.15 -4.31 -5.56
C ILE A 76 2.35 -4.25 -6.51
N THR A 77 2.20 -3.64 -7.69
CA THR A 77 3.30 -3.49 -8.66
C THR A 77 4.44 -2.68 -8.06
N PHE A 78 4.12 -1.55 -7.42
CA PHE A 78 5.09 -0.72 -6.72
C PHE A 78 5.75 -1.45 -5.56
N ALA A 79 5.03 -2.25 -4.78
CA ALA A 79 5.61 -3.04 -3.70
C ALA A 79 6.67 -4.02 -4.22
N GLN A 80 6.45 -4.60 -5.41
CA GLN A 80 7.42 -5.48 -6.05
C GLN A 80 8.71 -4.74 -6.40
N TYR A 81 8.62 -3.60 -7.09
CA TYR A 81 9.78 -2.80 -7.50
C TYR A 81 10.49 -2.13 -6.32
N PHE A 82 9.72 -1.57 -5.37
CA PHE A 82 10.26 -0.91 -4.19
C PHE A 82 11.08 -1.88 -3.35
N TYR A 83 10.58 -3.09 -3.10
CA TYR A 83 11.34 -4.07 -2.35
C TYR A 83 12.63 -4.48 -3.08
N ARG A 84 12.58 -4.70 -4.40
CA ARG A 84 13.78 -5.02 -5.20
C ARG A 84 14.81 -3.89 -5.18
N TRP A 85 14.37 -2.64 -5.12
CA TRP A 85 15.26 -1.50 -4.99
C TRP A 85 15.84 -1.39 -3.58
N TYR A 86 14.99 -1.52 -2.55
CA TYR A 86 15.40 -1.52 -1.15
C TYR A 86 16.43 -2.62 -0.89
N ASP A 87 16.15 -3.82 -1.40
CA ASP A 87 17.02 -4.98 -1.24
C ASP A 87 18.41 -4.73 -1.87
N ARG A 88 18.44 -4.26 -3.13
CA ARG A 88 19.67 -3.89 -3.83
C ARG A 88 20.45 -2.77 -3.16
N LYS A 89 19.78 -1.78 -2.57
CA LYS A 89 20.43 -0.60 -2.00
C LYS A 89 21.05 -0.90 -0.63
N PHE A 90 20.37 -1.70 0.19
CA PHE A 90 20.76 -1.94 1.57
C PHE A 90 21.50 -3.26 1.79
N HIS A 91 21.29 -4.28 0.94
CA HIS A 91 21.97 -5.59 1.07
C HIS A 91 23.14 -5.82 0.12
N ARG A 92 23.52 -4.86 -0.73
CA ARG A 92 24.77 -4.95 -1.53
C ARG A 92 26.06 -4.84 -0.69
N LYS A 93 25.96 -4.66 0.63
CA LYS A 93 27.13 -4.56 1.54
C LYS A 93 27.60 -5.90 2.14
N GLY A 94 26.97 -7.03 1.83
CA GLY A 94 27.32 -8.33 2.42
C GLY A 94 27.99 -9.36 1.49
N ALA A 95 28.05 -9.11 0.18
CA ALA A 95 28.58 -10.08 -0.79
C ALA A 95 30.05 -9.82 -1.20
N ALA A 96 30.78 -9.07 -0.39
CA ALA A 96 32.21 -8.81 -0.55
C ALA A 96 32.92 -8.95 0.80
N ALA A 97 32.81 -10.14 1.39
CA ALA A 97 33.64 -10.61 2.49
C ALA A 97 34.08 -12.04 2.17
#